data_AF-A0A561BD25-F1
#
_entry.id   AF-A0A561BD25-F1
#
_cell.length_a   1.000
_cell.length_b   1.000
_cell.length_c   1.000
_cell.angle_alpha   90.00
_cell.angle_beta   90.00
_cell.angle_gamma   90.00
#
_symmetry.space_group_name_H-M   'P 1'
#
loop_
_entity.id
_entity.type
_entity.pdbx_description
1 polymer ?
#
loop_
_entity_poly.entity_id
_entity_poly.type
_entity_poly.pdbx_seq_one_letter_code
_entity_poly.pdbx_strand_id
1 'polypeptide(L)'
;MKTKTAAGGGILFAALLALCGAGAHALGSDYGYDTFKTPDSVSWVQLCGTWGKDHQGTYRVVHAEQYAQSFLYVQRMARDANGSLHAAHTTAIAELDNDHAEIALAELTCRATPRGIVVTARATSGHDDKLRRVTIEVGPAPGQYRYRAQRTR
;
A
#
# COMPACT_ATOMS: atom_id res chain seq x y z
N MET A 1 -65.17 39.65 40.48
CA MET A 1 -66.47 39.10 40.03
C MET A 1 -66.30 38.64 38.59
N LYS A 2 -66.68 37.38 38.29
CA LYS A 2 -67.14 36.72 37.03
C LYS A 2 -66.92 37.51 35.70
N THR A 3 -66.45 36.97 34.57
CA THR A 3 -66.75 35.71 33.84
C THR A 3 -65.88 35.69 32.54
N LYS A 4 -65.12 34.63 32.21
CA LYS A 4 -65.40 33.47 31.31
C LYS A 4 -65.36 33.71 29.78
N THR A 5 -64.59 32.82 29.11
CA THR A 5 -64.68 32.31 27.69
C THR A 5 -64.31 33.30 26.56
N ALA A 6 -63.70 32.93 25.43
CA ALA A 6 -63.63 31.66 24.72
C ALA A 6 -62.39 31.54 23.79
N ALA A 7 -62.25 30.34 23.25
CA ALA A 7 -61.23 29.83 22.33
C ALA A 7 -61.16 30.53 20.96
N GLY A 8 -59.99 30.43 20.33
CA GLY A 8 -59.77 30.60 18.89
C GLY A 8 -58.42 30.00 18.50
N GLY A 9 -58.42 28.83 17.85
CA GLY A 9 -57.90 28.66 16.48
C GLY A 9 -56.38 28.79 16.43
N GLY A 10 -55.59 27.72 16.42
CA GLY A 10 -55.63 26.69 15.39
C GLY A 10 -54.63 27.05 14.29
N ILE A 11 -53.72 26.11 14.01
CA ILE A 11 -52.75 26.08 12.91
C ILE A 11 -51.43 26.83 13.20
N LEU A 12 -50.44 26.12 13.75
CA LEU A 12 -49.00 26.32 13.45
C LEU A 12 -48.11 25.31 14.22
N PHE A 13 -48.39 24.01 14.12
CA PHE A 13 -47.52 22.99 14.74
C PHE A 13 -47.42 21.69 13.92
N ALA A 14 -47.52 21.77 12.58
CA ALA A 14 -47.45 20.58 11.73
C ALA A 14 -46.49 20.71 10.53
N ALA A 15 -45.57 21.67 10.52
CA ALA A 15 -44.67 21.90 9.38
C ALA A 15 -43.19 21.55 9.62
N LEU A 16 -42.81 21.09 10.82
CA LEU A 16 -41.38 20.89 11.17
C LEU A 16 -40.89 19.43 11.14
N LEU A 17 -41.75 18.45 10.82
CA LEU A 17 -41.35 17.03 10.77
C LEU A 17 -41.06 16.49 9.36
N ALA A 18 -41.19 17.32 8.32
CA ALA A 18 -40.97 16.88 6.93
C ALA A 18 -39.50 17.02 6.45
N LEU A 19 -38.58 17.59 7.26
CA LEU A 19 -37.18 17.78 6.85
C LEU A 19 -36.20 16.69 7.32
N CYS A 20 -36.64 15.68 8.08
CA CYS A 20 -35.74 14.62 8.56
C CYS A 20 -35.66 13.38 7.63
N GLY A 21 -36.31 13.41 6.46
CA GLY A 21 -36.45 12.24 5.57
C GLY A 21 -35.57 12.24 4.32
N ALA A 22 -34.78 13.29 4.06
CA ALA A 22 -33.77 13.22 3.01
C ALA A 22 -32.63 12.35 3.55
N GLY A 23 -32.73 11.05 3.28
CA GLY A 23 -31.71 10.07 3.63
C GLY A 23 -30.36 10.65 3.26
N ALA A 24 -29.43 10.64 4.22
CA ALA A 24 -28.03 10.80 3.92
C ALA A 24 -27.65 9.65 2.98
N HIS A 25 -27.84 9.86 1.68
CA HIS A 25 -27.25 9.03 0.66
C HIS A 25 -25.75 9.25 0.82
N ALA A 26 -25.10 8.41 1.61
CA ALA A 26 -23.67 8.20 1.47
C ALA A 26 -23.48 7.81 0.00
N LEU A 27 -23.04 8.77 -0.80
CA LEU A 27 -22.67 8.57 -2.20
C LEU A 27 -21.47 7.63 -2.21
N GLY A 28 -21.76 6.33 -2.10
CA GLY A 28 -20.79 5.28 -2.33
C GLY A 28 -20.39 5.32 -3.79
N SER A 29 -19.09 5.23 -4.05
CA SER A 29 -18.57 5.02 -5.40
C SER A 29 -18.46 3.52 -5.63
N ASP A 30 -19.00 3.02 -6.73
CA ASP A 30 -18.76 1.65 -7.15
C ASP A 30 -17.36 1.56 -7.78
N TYR A 31 -16.47 0.78 -7.17
CA TYR A 31 -15.13 0.53 -7.70
C TYR A 31 -15.08 -0.82 -8.41
N GLY A 32 -14.83 -0.78 -9.72
CA GLY A 32 -14.63 -2.00 -10.52
C GLY A 32 -13.30 -2.68 -10.22
N TYR A 33 -13.19 -3.96 -10.57
CA TYR A 33 -11.93 -4.72 -10.43
C TYR A 33 -10.76 -4.06 -11.18
N ASP A 34 -11.03 -3.37 -12.29
CA ASP A 34 -10.02 -2.61 -13.04
C ASP A 34 -9.30 -1.54 -12.20
N THR A 35 -9.91 -1.05 -11.12
CA THR A 35 -9.25 -0.14 -10.17
C THR A 35 -8.14 -0.84 -9.37
N PHE A 36 -8.26 -2.15 -9.14
CA PHE A 36 -7.37 -2.92 -8.29
C PHE A 36 -6.49 -3.91 -9.04
N LYS A 37 -6.71 -4.10 -10.36
CA LYS A 37 -5.92 -5.02 -11.16
C LYS A 37 -4.43 -4.66 -11.11
N THR A 38 -3.61 -5.66 -10.84
CA THR A 38 -2.16 -5.56 -10.94
C THR A 38 -1.71 -6.01 -12.34
N PRO A 39 -0.63 -5.45 -12.90
CA PRO A 39 -0.05 -5.99 -14.13
C PRO A 39 0.27 -7.49 -13.98
N ASP A 40 0.07 -8.28 -15.03
CA ASP A 40 0.28 -9.74 -14.99
C ASP A 40 1.73 -10.14 -14.66
N SER A 41 2.70 -9.26 -14.94
CA SER A 41 4.10 -9.46 -14.58
C SER A 41 4.33 -9.33 -13.07
N VAL A 42 3.44 -8.70 -12.30
CA VAL A 42 3.57 -8.57 -10.85
C VAL A 42 3.13 -9.88 -10.19
N SER A 43 4.09 -10.71 -9.79
CA SER A 43 3.82 -12.02 -9.20
C SER A 43 3.69 -11.99 -7.68
N TRP A 44 4.17 -10.93 -7.00
CA TRP A 44 4.07 -10.83 -5.54
C TRP A 44 4.09 -9.39 -5.03
N VAL A 45 3.19 -9.09 -4.10
CA VAL A 45 3.10 -7.79 -3.42
C VAL A 45 2.93 -8.03 -1.92
N GLN A 46 3.77 -7.41 -1.10
CA GLN A 46 3.64 -7.49 0.35
C GLN A 46 3.80 -6.11 1.01
N LEU A 47 2.84 -5.74 1.85
CA LEU A 47 3.05 -4.67 2.84
C LEU A 47 3.87 -5.20 4.01
N CYS A 48 4.87 -4.45 4.45
CA CYS A 48 5.69 -4.86 5.59
C CYS A 48 6.27 -3.68 6.36
N GLY A 49 5.97 -3.62 7.65
CA GLY A 49 6.49 -2.56 8.52
C GLY A 49 6.06 -1.16 8.12
N THR A 50 6.59 -0.18 8.84
CA THR A 50 6.23 1.24 8.72
C THR A 50 7.47 2.09 8.55
N TRP A 51 7.34 3.24 7.91
CA TRP A 51 8.43 4.21 7.76
C TRP A 51 8.07 5.58 8.33
N GLY A 52 9.09 6.44 8.45
CA GLY A 52 8.98 7.75 9.07
C GLY A 52 9.14 7.69 10.60
N LYS A 53 9.45 8.83 11.23
CA LYS A 53 9.66 8.90 12.69
C LYS A 53 8.40 8.52 13.47
N ASP A 54 7.23 8.83 12.93
CA ASP A 54 5.92 8.63 13.56
C ASP A 54 5.05 7.64 12.78
N HIS A 55 5.67 6.64 12.14
CA HIS A 55 4.94 5.64 11.32
C HIS A 55 4.06 6.27 10.22
N GLN A 56 4.60 7.30 9.56
CA GLN A 56 3.96 8.12 8.52
C GLN A 56 3.40 7.31 7.34
N GLY A 57 3.87 6.08 7.16
CA GLY A 57 3.33 5.18 6.16
C GLY A 57 3.81 3.73 6.31
N THR A 58 3.50 2.90 5.33
CA THR A 58 3.89 1.48 5.26
C THR A 58 4.87 1.26 4.13
N TYR A 59 5.79 0.30 4.26
CA TYR A 59 6.50 -0.17 3.07
C TYR A 59 5.60 -1.14 2.28
N ARG A 60 5.74 -1.12 0.96
CA ARG A 60 5.21 -2.12 0.04
C ARG A 60 6.36 -2.64 -0.81
N VAL A 61 6.56 -3.95 -0.82
CA VAL A 61 7.51 -4.60 -1.72
C VAL A 61 6.72 -5.15 -2.89
N VAL A 62 7.19 -4.87 -4.10
CA VAL A 62 6.59 -5.34 -5.35
C VAL A 62 7.64 -6.14 -6.09
N HIS A 63 7.33 -7.40 -6.35
CA HIS A 63 8.12 -8.27 -7.20
C HIS A 63 7.39 -8.47 -8.52
N ALA A 64 8.13 -8.34 -9.60
CA ALA A 64 7.65 -8.62 -10.94
C ALA A 64 8.62 -9.53 -11.68
N GLU A 65 8.11 -10.26 -12.65
CA GLU A 65 8.88 -11.14 -13.52
C GLU A 65 8.64 -10.76 -14.97
N GLN A 66 9.72 -10.58 -15.72
CA GLN A 66 9.67 -10.37 -17.16
C GLN A 66 10.92 -10.96 -17.80
N TYR A 67 10.76 -11.61 -18.96
CA TYR A 67 11.86 -12.23 -19.71
C TYR A 67 12.77 -13.14 -18.86
N ALA A 68 12.16 -13.94 -17.98
CA ALA A 68 12.85 -14.84 -17.03
C ALA A 68 13.78 -14.15 -16.01
N GLN A 69 13.57 -12.85 -15.78
CA GLN A 69 14.27 -12.06 -14.77
C GLN A 69 13.27 -11.50 -13.74
N SER A 70 13.72 -11.44 -12.49
CA SER A 70 13.02 -10.76 -11.40
C SER A 70 13.37 -9.28 -11.32
N PHE A 71 12.34 -8.47 -11.11
CA PHE A 71 12.42 -7.07 -10.75
C PHE A 71 11.85 -6.88 -9.35
N LEU A 72 12.45 -6.04 -8.53
CA LEU A 72 12.05 -5.85 -7.15
C LEU A 72 12.11 -4.38 -6.75
N TYR A 73 10.94 -3.85 -6.38
CA TYR A 73 10.79 -2.46 -5.96
C TYR A 73 10.35 -2.40 -4.50
N VAL A 74 10.94 -1.47 -3.76
CA VAL A 74 10.47 -1.11 -2.42
C VAL A 74 9.86 0.28 -2.46
N GLN A 75 8.57 0.34 -2.16
CA GLN A 75 7.78 1.55 -2.16
C GLN A 75 7.50 2.01 -0.73
N ARG A 76 7.64 3.31 -0.50
CA ARG A 76 7.17 3.98 0.71
C ARG A 76 5.78 4.48 0.43
N MET A 77 4.79 3.78 0.96
CA MET A 77 3.39 4.12 0.76
C MET A 77 2.96 5.14 1.81
N ALA A 78 2.37 6.26 1.39
CA ALA A 78 1.77 7.28 2.23
C ALA A 78 0.27 7.39 1.92
N ARG A 79 -0.53 7.82 2.89
CA ARG A 79 -1.91 8.24 2.62
C ARG A 79 -1.95 9.74 2.34
N ASP A 80 -2.71 10.14 1.35
CA ASP A 80 -3.01 11.55 1.10
C ASP A 80 -4.12 12.07 2.05
N ALA A 81 -4.52 13.33 1.87
CA ALA A 81 -5.57 13.97 2.68
C ALA A 81 -6.94 13.29 2.54
N ASN A 82 -7.18 12.55 1.44
CA ASN A 82 -8.41 11.81 1.18
C ASN A 82 -8.32 10.36 1.69
N GLY A 83 -7.21 9.98 2.32
CA GLY A 83 -6.97 8.63 2.82
C GLY A 83 -6.49 7.64 1.75
N SER A 84 -6.30 8.08 0.50
CA SER A 84 -5.85 7.22 -0.61
C SER A 84 -4.37 6.89 -0.46
N LEU A 85 -4.02 5.62 -0.70
CA LEU A 85 -2.66 5.12 -0.52
C LEU A 85 -1.85 5.25 -1.83
N HIS A 86 -0.73 5.97 -1.79
CA HIS A 86 0.13 6.18 -2.95
C HIS A 86 1.59 5.90 -2.62
N ALA A 87 2.37 5.48 -3.62
CA ALA A 87 3.81 5.33 -3.49
C ALA A 87 4.43 6.72 -3.48
N ALA A 88 4.71 7.25 -2.28
CA ALA A 88 5.39 8.53 -2.15
C ALA A 88 6.77 8.45 -2.79
N HIS A 89 7.49 7.35 -2.58
CA HIS A 89 8.80 7.09 -3.18
C HIS A 89 8.89 5.61 -3.58
N THR A 90 9.57 5.33 -4.70
CA THR A 90 9.86 3.98 -5.18
C THR A 90 11.36 3.81 -5.31
N THR A 91 11.92 2.79 -4.66
CA THR A 91 13.32 2.42 -4.81
C THR A 91 13.40 1.13 -5.63
N ALA A 92 14.05 1.21 -6.79
CA ALA A 92 14.50 0.06 -7.56
C ALA A 92 15.74 -0.57 -6.91
N ILE A 93 15.86 -1.89 -6.94
CA ILE A 93 17.06 -2.59 -6.44
C ILE A 93 17.98 -2.81 -7.62
N ALA A 94 19.01 -1.96 -7.76
CA ALA A 94 19.86 -1.88 -8.95
C ALA A 94 20.56 -3.20 -9.32
N GLU A 95 20.84 -4.07 -8.34
CA GLU A 95 21.43 -5.38 -8.57
C GLU A 95 20.48 -6.40 -9.22
N LEU A 96 19.16 -6.13 -9.19
CA LEU A 96 18.11 -6.98 -9.77
C LEU A 96 17.45 -6.30 -10.97
N ASP A 97 17.19 -5.00 -10.86
CA ASP A 97 16.49 -4.17 -11.84
C ASP A 97 17.44 -3.64 -12.92
N ASN A 98 18.31 -4.52 -13.42
CA ASN A 98 19.28 -4.24 -14.47
C ASN A 98 19.01 -5.15 -15.68
N ASP A 99 19.14 -4.65 -16.90
CA ASP A 99 18.83 -5.38 -18.14
C ASP A 99 19.75 -6.57 -18.45
N HIS A 100 20.76 -6.79 -17.61
CA HIS A 100 21.71 -7.89 -17.69
C HIS A 100 21.85 -8.66 -16.36
N ALA A 101 20.87 -8.59 -15.46
CA ALA A 101 20.98 -9.30 -14.19
C ALA A 101 20.78 -10.82 -14.38
N GLU A 102 19.77 -11.22 -15.16
CA GLU A 102 19.35 -12.62 -15.32
C GLU A 102 19.20 -13.35 -13.97
N ILE A 103 18.70 -12.64 -12.95
CA ILE A 103 18.44 -13.19 -11.61
C ILE A 103 16.95 -13.47 -11.47
N ALA A 104 16.60 -14.70 -11.15
CA ALA A 104 15.27 -15.11 -10.73
C ALA A 104 15.19 -15.24 -9.21
N LEU A 105 14.15 -14.68 -8.61
CA LEU A 105 13.87 -14.73 -7.18
C LEU A 105 12.67 -15.63 -6.88
N ALA A 106 12.77 -16.36 -5.78
CA ALA A 106 11.69 -17.20 -5.25
C ALA A 106 11.67 -17.12 -3.72
N GLU A 107 10.59 -17.60 -3.10
CA GLU A 107 10.46 -17.66 -1.63
C GLU A 107 10.70 -16.29 -0.97
N LEU A 108 10.12 -15.23 -1.56
CA LEU A 108 10.25 -13.88 -1.05
C LEU A 108 9.62 -13.76 0.33
N THR A 109 10.32 -13.08 1.22
CA THR A 109 9.84 -12.74 2.56
C THR A 109 10.18 -11.29 2.85
N CYS A 110 9.28 -10.57 3.52
CA CYS A 110 9.58 -9.27 4.09
C CYS A 110 9.31 -9.26 5.59
N ARG A 111 10.27 -8.74 6.36
CA ARG A 111 10.15 -8.59 7.83
C ARG A 111 10.42 -7.14 8.24
N ALA A 112 9.56 -6.63 9.12
CA ALA A 112 9.79 -5.34 9.78
C ALA A 112 10.95 -5.42 10.79
N THR A 113 11.67 -4.31 10.93
CA THR A 113 12.75 -4.12 11.92
C THR A 113 12.63 -2.74 12.55
N PRO A 114 13.32 -2.48 13.68
CA PRO A 114 13.36 -1.14 14.27
C PRO A 114 13.93 -0.04 13.35
N ARG A 115 14.64 -0.40 12.27
CA ARG A 115 15.30 0.54 11.35
C ARG A 115 14.71 0.53 9.93
N GLY A 116 13.60 -0.16 9.71
CA GLY A 116 12.98 -0.30 8.39
C GLY A 116 12.59 -1.75 8.11
N ILE A 117 12.93 -2.28 6.94
CA ILE A 117 12.56 -3.65 6.56
C ILE A 117 13.76 -4.47 6.08
N VAL A 118 13.62 -5.78 6.15
CA VAL A 118 14.54 -6.73 5.52
C VAL A 118 13.73 -7.63 4.60
N VAL A 119 14.10 -7.63 3.32
CA VAL A 119 13.57 -8.54 2.31
C VAL A 119 14.60 -9.63 2.08
N THR A 120 14.16 -10.90 2.08
CA THR A 120 15.03 -12.03 1.71
C THR A 120 14.34 -12.90 0.67
N ALA A 121 15.12 -13.46 -0.24
CA ALA A 121 14.63 -14.34 -1.30
C ALA A 121 15.69 -15.38 -1.66
N ARG A 122 15.25 -16.59 -2.03
CA ARG A 122 16.09 -17.52 -2.79
C ARG A 122 16.36 -16.90 -4.16
N ALA A 123 17.59 -17.03 -4.64
CA ALA A 123 18.01 -16.47 -5.93
C ALA A 123 18.63 -17.56 -6.79
N THR A 124 18.45 -17.45 -8.11
CA THR A 124 19.12 -18.25 -9.15
C THR A 124 19.59 -17.26 -10.23
N SER A 125 20.83 -17.35 -10.70
CA SER A 125 21.35 -16.48 -11.76
C SER A 125 21.67 -17.28 -13.02
N GLY A 126 21.37 -16.71 -14.18
CA GLY A 126 21.78 -17.22 -15.50
C GLY A 126 23.29 -17.10 -15.76
N HIS A 127 23.98 -16.23 -15.02
CA HIS A 127 25.42 -15.97 -15.15
C HIS A 127 26.27 -16.58 -14.03
N ASP A 128 25.71 -16.73 -12.83
CA ASP A 128 26.41 -17.18 -11.61
C ASP A 128 25.66 -18.35 -10.96
N ASP A 129 26.14 -19.57 -11.23
CA ASP A 129 25.56 -20.82 -10.71
C ASP A 129 25.66 -20.97 -9.18
N LYS A 130 26.40 -20.07 -8.51
CA LYS A 130 26.59 -20.10 -7.06
C LYS A 130 25.67 -19.14 -6.33
N LEU A 131 24.98 -18.20 -6.99
CA LEU A 131 24.05 -17.31 -6.29
C LEU A 131 22.89 -18.12 -5.70
N ARG A 132 22.67 -18.00 -4.38
CA ARG A 132 21.67 -18.82 -3.66
C ARG A 132 20.61 -17.99 -2.95
N ARG A 133 20.98 -16.86 -2.37
CA ARG A 133 20.07 -16.03 -1.57
C ARG A 133 20.48 -14.58 -1.65
N VAL A 134 19.48 -13.70 -1.66
CA VAL A 134 19.67 -12.25 -1.55
C VAL A 134 19.01 -11.75 -0.27
N THR A 135 19.62 -10.72 0.32
CA THR A 135 19.07 -9.98 1.46
C THR A 135 19.18 -8.50 1.17
N ILE A 136 18.06 -7.81 1.26
CA ILE A 136 17.94 -6.38 1.00
C ILE A 136 17.42 -5.72 2.27
N GLU A 137 18.24 -4.86 2.85
CA GLU A 137 17.87 -4.09 4.02
C GLU A 137 17.53 -2.67 3.58
N VAL A 138 16.31 -2.23 3.85
CA VAL A 138 15.87 -0.87 3.51
C VAL A 138 15.71 -0.06 4.78
N GLY A 139 16.48 1.03 4.85
CA GLY A 139 16.51 1.92 6.02
C GLY A 139 15.33 2.89 6.07
N PRO A 140 15.35 3.87 6.99
CA PRO A 140 14.31 4.88 7.10
C PRO A 140 14.45 6.00 6.06
N ALA A 141 15.67 6.24 5.56
CA ALA A 141 15.94 7.25 4.53
C ALA A 141 15.53 6.74 3.12
N PRO A 142 14.79 7.52 2.32
CA PRO A 142 14.45 7.12 0.96
C PRO A 142 15.67 6.88 0.06
N GLY A 143 15.54 5.97 -0.91
CA GLY A 143 16.60 5.60 -1.85
C GLY A 143 17.75 4.76 -1.28
N GLN A 144 17.96 4.75 0.05
CA GLN A 144 19.04 3.99 0.66
C GLN A 144 18.62 2.54 0.99
N TYR A 145 19.42 1.59 0.50
CA TYR A 145 19.31 0.18 0.86
C TYR A 145 20.69 -0.47 0.91
N ARG A 146 20.76 -1.65 1.53
CA ARG A 146 21.95 -2.51 1.52
C ARG A 146 21.60 -3.85 0.91
N TYR A 147 22.26 -4.19 -0.19
CA TYR A 147 22.17 -5.49 -0.83
C TYR A 147 23.26 -6.45 -0.33
N ARG A 148 22.90 -7.70 -0.11
CA ARG A 148 23.81 -8.77 0.27
C ARG A 148 23.47 -10.04 -0.50
N ALA A 149 24.40 -10.49 -1.33
CA ALA A 149 24.32 -11.79 -1.99
C ALA A 149 25.02 -12.85 -1.14
N GLN A 150 24.37 -14.00 -0.98
CA GLN A 150 24.97 -15.21 -0.44
C GLN A 150 25.18 -16.20 -1.59
N ARG A 151 26.42 -16.65 -1.74
CA ARG A 151 26.83 -17.68 -2.70
C ARG A 151 27.03 -19.03 -2.04
N THR A 152 26.88 -20.12 -2.79
CA THR A 152 27.37 -21.43 -2.38
C THR A 152 28.91 -21.43 -2.31
N ARG A 153 29.46 -22.27 -1.44
CA ARG A 153 30.91 -22.52 -1.41
C ARG A 153 31.32 -23.30 -2.64
#